data_AF-A0A9P1AGX9-F1
#
_entry.id   AF-A0A9P1AGX9-F1
#
_cell.length_a   1.000
_cell.length_b   1.000
_cell.length_c   1.000
_cell.angle_alpha   90.00
_cell.angle_beta   90.00
_cell.angle_gamma   90.00
#
_symmetry.space_group_name_H-M   'P 1'
#
loop_
_entity.id
_entity.type
_entity.pdbx_description
1 polymer ?
#
loop_
_entity_poly.entity_id
_entity_poly.type
_entity_poly.pdbx_seq_one_letter_code
_entity_poly.pdbx_strand_id
1 'polypeptide(L)'
;MTCVIFPLTHVKLWKSLLRPVLIVLFLSPFGVIWNIVISRVYINPNGGGFSVNYKDTVSWANVSLLHLAYSVISFVLVVTSFFATIFGLFMLEKRVKGTERALTLATMLMAVQMMIFALIQIYFAFFAVSNPSIRQILLLAVVVVYDSMNVFSPIALLLMSRQLRKDVFGLQDNSTVVPSRTVSTVSQGPFRSVSTTMVAVLH
;
A
#
# COMPACT_ATOMS: atom_id res chain seq x y z
N MET A 1 1.78 4.37 -9.60
CA MET A 1 2.45 5.58 -10.17
C MET A 1 1.77 6.13 -11.42
N THR A 2 0.47 5.90 -11.60
CA THR A 2 -0.32 6.47 -12.71
C THR A 2 -0.53 7.98 -12.60
N CYS A 3 -0.38 8.54 -11.39
CA CYS A 3 -0.56 9.96 -11.10
C CYS A 3 0.51 10.85 -11.77
N VAL A 4 1.69 10.29 -12.06
CA VAL A 4 2.78 11.00 -12.74
C VAL A 4 2.61 10.97 -14.26
N ILE A 5 2.15 9.84 -14.81
CA ILE A 5 2.05 9.64 -16.27
C ILE A 5 0.80 10.32 -16.84
N PHE A 6 -0.34 10.29 -16.12
CA PHE A 6 -1.60 10.88 -16.57
C PHE A 6 -2.35 11.58 -15.42
N PRO A 7 -1.90 12.75 -14.96
CA PRO A 7 -2.49 13.44 -13.80
C PRO A 7 -3.97 13.79 -13.99
N LEU A 8 -4.39 14.15 -15.22
CA LEU A 8 -5.76 14.58 -15.53
C LEU A 8 -6.76 13.42 -15.64
N THR A 9 -6.32 12.25 -16.09
CA THR A 9 -7.16 11.05 -16.25
C THR A 9 -7.04 10.10 -15.06
N HIS A 10 -6.07 10.32 -14.18
CA HIS A 10 -5.77 9.50 -13.01
C HIS A 10 -7.01 9.17 -12.17
N VAL A 11 -7.81 10.19 -11.84
CA VAL A 11 -8.98 10.04 -10.97
C VAL A 11 -10.07 9.21 -11.63
N LYS A 12 -10.29 9.38 -12.94
CA LYS A 12 -11.27 8.60 -13.71
C LYS A 12 -10.82 7.14 -13.86
N LEU A 13 -9.54 6.93 -14.19
CA LEU A 13 -8.95 5.59 -14.31
C LEU A 13 -9.02 4.83 -12.99
N TRP A 14 -8.65 5.47 -11.88
CA TRP A 14 -8.70 4.82 -10.57
C TRP A 14 -10.12 4.51 -10.11
N LYS A 15 -11.14 5.33 -10.40
CA LYS A 15 -12.52 4.96 -10.06
C LYS A 15 -12.98 3.65 -10.71
N SER A 16 -12.53 3.38 -11.94
CA SER A 16 -12.85 2.13 -12.63
C SER A 16 -11.95 0.97 -12.21
N LEU A 17 -10.65 1.22 -12.01
CA LEU A 17 -9.65 0.18 -11.74
C LEU A 17 -9.55 -0.18 -10.24
N LEU A 18 -10.01 0.69 -9.34
CA LEU A 18 -9.92 0.44 -7.89
C LEU A 18 -10.73 -0.79 -7.47
N ARG A 19 -11.94 -0.99 -8.02
CA ARG A 19 -12.79 -2.15 -7.68
C ARG A 19 -12.11 -3.48 -8.02
N PRO A 20 -11.63 -3.73 -9.26
CA PRO A 20 -10.94 -4.98 -9.56
C PRO A 20 -9.64 -5.14 -8.77
N VAL A 21 -8.88 -4.06 -8.52
CA VAL A 21 -7.66 -4.12 -7.71
C VAL A 21 -7.97 -4.54 -6.27
N LEU A 22 -9.03 -4.00 -5.65
CA LEU A 22 -9.45 -4.40 -4.31
C LEU A 22 -9.89 -5.86 -4.25
N ILE A 23 -10.62 -6.33 -5.26
CA ILE A 23 -11.03 -7.74 -5.36
C ILE A 23 -9.80 -8.64 -5.46
N VAL A 24 -8.85 -8.32 -6.34
CA VAL A 24 -7.59 -9.07 -6.49
C VAL A 24 -6.78 -9.03 -5.20
N LEU A 25 -6.67 -7.89 -4.52
CA LEU A 25 -5.96 -7.77 -3.25
C LEU A 25 -6.58 -8.64 -2.15
N PHE A 26 -7.92 -8.72 -2.11
CA PHE A 26 -8.63 -9.57 -1.17
C PHE A 26 -8.49 -11.05 -1.49
N LEU A 27 -8.51 -11.42 -2.77
CA LEU A 27 -8.38 -12.83 -3.23
C LEU A 27 -6.94 -13.34 -3.20
N SER A 28 -5.95 -12.48 -3.45
CA SER A 28 -4.53 -12.82 -3.49
C SER A 28 -4.03 -13.64 -2.29
N PRO A 29 -4.32 -13.29 -1.01
CA PRO A 29 -3.85 -14.07 0.12
C PRO A 29 -4.39 -15.50 0.11
N PHE A 30 -5.61 -15.73 -0.38
CA PHE A 30 -6.17 -17.08 -0.48
C PHE A 30 -5.38 -17.97 -1.43
N GLY A 31 -4.72 -17.40 -2.44
CA GLY A 31 -3.85 -18.13 -3.37
C GLY A 31 -2.58 -18.70 -2.74
N VAL A 32 -2.18 -18.23 -1.56
CA VAL A 32 -1.02 -18.74 -0.80
C VAL A 32 -1.46 -19.50 0.45
N ILE A 33 -2.46 -18.98 1.17
CA ILE A 33 -2.90 -19.51 2.47
C ILE A 33 -3.56 -20.89 2.34
N TRP A 34 -4.24 -21.19 1.22
CA TRP A 34 -4.90 -22.49 1.03
C TRP A 34 -3.96 -23.68 1.23
N ASN A 35 -2.70 -23.52 0.84
CA ASN A 35 -1.68 -24.56 0.92
C ASN A 35 -1.33 -24.89 2.39
N ILE A 36 -1.29 -23.87 3.24
CA ILE A 36 -1.06 -24.00 4.68
C ILE A 36 -2.26 -24.67 5.36
N VAL A 37 -3.48 -24.31 4.97
CA VAL A 37 -4.72 -24.85 5.57
C VAL A 37 -4.86 -26.36 5.36
N ILE A 38 -4.41 -26.88 4.22
CA ILE A 38 -4.46 -28.32 3.91
C ILE A 38 -3.29 -29.07 4.55
N SER A 39 -2.15 -28.41 4.76
CA SER A 39 -0.93 -29.04 5.25
C SER A 39 -0.97 -29.29 6.76
N ARG A 40 -0.30 -30.37 7.22
CA ARG A 40 -0.18 -30.64 8.66
C ARG A 40 0.78 -29.64 9.30
N VAL A 41 0.23 -28.88 10.23
CA VAL A 41 0.89 -27.80 10.96
C VAL A 41 1.58 -28.34 12.21
N TYR A 42 2.87 -28.07 12.37
CA TYR A 42 3.65 -28.35 13.55
C TYR A 42 4.21 -27.05 14.13
N ILE A 43 3.98 -26.82 15.41
CA ILE A 43 4.51 -25.65 16.09
C ILE A 43 5.84 -26.05 16.71
N ASN A 44 6.91 -25.38 16.30
CA ASN A 44 8.23 -25.54 16.87
C ASN A 44 8.59 -24.31 17.71
N PRO A 45 8.87 -24.45 19.01
CA PRO A 45 9.34 -23.32 19.83
C PRO A 45 10.70 -22.85 19.31
N ASN A 46 10.83 -21.54 19.05
CA ASN A 46 12.05 -20.99 18.47
C ASN A 46 12.46 -19.72 19.25
N GLY A 47 13.23 -19.90 20.33
CA GLY A 47 14.08 -18.90 21.03
C GLY A 47 13.44 -17.58 21.53
N GLY A 48 12.16 -17.33 21.25
CA GLY A 48 11.46 -16.07 21.45
C GLY A 48 10.09 -15.98 20.76
N GLY A 49 9.70 -17.00 19.98
CA GLY A 49 8.37 -17.14 19.39
C GLY A 49 8.05 -18.56 18.94
N PHE A 50 6.97 -18.71 18.16
CA PHE A 50 6.54 -19.97 17.56
C PHE A 50 6.87 -19.95 16.07
N SER A 51 7.69 -20.90 15.60
CA SER A 51 7.86 -21.14 14.18
C SER A 51 6.91 -22.24 13.76
N VAL A 52 6.16 -22.00 12.69
CA VAL A 52 5.23 -22.99 12.17
C VAL A 52 5.91 -23.75 11.04
N ASN A 53 6.19 -25.02 11.28
CA ASN A 53 6.66 -25.93 10.25
C ASN A 53 5.47 -26.68 9.68
N TYR A 54 5.46 -26.85 8.37
CA TYR A 54 4.40 -27.58 7.69
C TYR A 54 5.00 -28.80 7.03
N LYS A 55 4.29 -29.93 7.11
CA LYS A 55 4.60 -31.06 6.23
C LYS A 55 3.75 -30.91 4.98
N ASP A 56 4.42 -30.57 3.88
CA ASP A 56 3.78 -30.36 2.59
C ASP A 56 2.94 -31.59 2.21
N THR A 57 1.63 -31.40 2.09
CA THR A 57 0.73 -32.46 1.60
C THR A 57 0.81 -32.58 0.07
N VAL A 58 1.19 -31.49 -0.59
CA VAL A 58 1.35 -31.39 -2.05
C VAL A 58 2.81 -31.06 -2.34
N SER A 59 3.58 -32.06 -2.81
CA SER A 59 5.03 -31.96 -2.99
C SER A 59 5.50 -30.89 -3.98
N TRP A 60 4.65 -30.50 -4.93
CA TRP A 60 4.99 -29.48 -5.94
C TRP A 60 4.69 -28.05 -5.47
N ALA A 61 3.86 -27.87 -4.43
CA ALA A 61 3.36 -26.56 -4.00
C ALA A 61 3.96 -26.18 -2.64
N ASN A 62 5.28 -25.97 -2.58
CA ASN A 62 5.93 -25.47 -1.38
C ASN A 62 5.56 -23.99 -1.16
N VAL A 63 5.17 -23.64 0.07
CA VAL A 63 4.81 -22.27 0.48
C VAL A 63 5.90 -21.26 0.11
N SER A 64 7.17 -21.63 0.28
CA SER A 64 8.31 -20.74 -0.04
C SER A 64 8.42 -20.47 -1.54
N LEU A 65 8.09 -21.45 -2.39
CA LEU A 65 8.05 -21.28 -3.85
C LEU A 65 6.89 -20.38 -4.29
N LEU A 66 5.72 -20.52 -3.65
CA LEU A 66 4.58 -19.64 -3.92
C LEU A 66 4.90 -18.19 -3.54
N HIS A 67 5.46 -17.96 -2.33
CA HIS A 67 5.91 -16.63 -1.94
C HIS A 67 6.97 -16.07 -2.89
N LEU A 68 7.92 -16.90 -3.35
CA LEU A 68 8.91 -16.49 -4.34
C LEU A 68 8.26 -16.07 -5.66
N ALA A 69 7.31 -16.85 -6.18
CA ALA A 69 6.62 -16.53 -7.43
C ALA A 69 5.89 -15.18 -7.35
N TYR A 70 5.12 -14.95 -6.27
CA TYR A 70 4.46 -13.67 -6.04
C TYR A 70 5.45 -12.52 -5.86
N SER A 71 6.58 -12.76 -5.18
CA SER A 71 7.64 -11.78 -4.99
C SER A 71 8.30 -11.37 -6.31
N VAL A 72 8.57 -12.33 -7.20
CA VAL A 72 9.17 -12.07 -8.52
C VAL A 72 8.21 -11.29 -9.40
N ILE A 73 6.94 -11.68 -9.46
CA ILE A 73 5.92 -10.94 -10.22
C ILE A 73 5.83 -9.50 -9.72
N SER A 74 5.78 -9.32 -8.41
CA SER A 74 5.72 -8.00 -7.78
C SER A 74 6.98 -7.18 -8.06
N PHE A 75 8.17 -7.78 -8.02
CA PHE A 75 9.42 -7.12 -8.33
C PHE A 75 9.46 -6.60 -9.78
N VAL A 76 9.02 -7.42 -10.74
CA VAL A 76 8.91 -7.01 -12.16
C VAL A 76 7.94 -5.83 -12.32
N LEU A 77 6.79 -5.87 -11.64
CA LEU A 77 5.83 -4.76 -11.64
C LEU A 77 6.42 -3.47 -11.03
N VAL A 78 7.18 -3.59 -9.94
CA VAL A 78 7.86 -2.44 -9.31
C VAL A 78 8.89 -1.85 -10.27
N VAL A 79 9.76 -2.67 -10.86
CA VAL A 79 10.81 -2.22 -11.80
C VAL A 79 10.19 -1.55 -13.03
N THR A 80 9.18 -2.17 -13.64
CA THR A 80 8.48 -1.56 -14.80
C THR A 80 7.81 -0.24 -14.42
N SER A 81 7.16 -0.18 -13.26
CA SER A 81 6.56 1.07 -12.76
C SER A 81 7.59 2.15 -12.45
N PHE A 82 8.79 1.78 -12.02
CA PHE A 82 9.89 2.70 -11.75
C PHE A 82 10.39 3.35 -13.05
N PHE A 83 10.64 2.55 -14.09
CA PHE A 83 10.99 3.07 -15.41
C PHE A 83 9.90 3.98 -15.98
N ALA A 84 8.64 3.57 -15.88
CA ALA A 84 7.52 4.38 -16.33
C ALA A 84 7.40 5.71 -15.55
N THR A 85 7.76 5.70 -14.26
CA THR A 85 7.79 6.92 -13.44
C THR A 85 8.90 7.86 -13.88
N ILE A 86 10.13 7.37 -14.08
CA ILE A 86 11.23 8.20 -14.59
C ILE A 86 10.88 8.81 -15.95
N PHE A 87 10.30 8.01 -16.85
CA PHE A 87 9.85 8.49 -18.15
C PHE A 87 8.78 9.58 -18.03
N GLY A 88 7.76 9.37 -17.19
CA GLY A 88 6.72 10.37 -16.92
C GLY A 88 7.28 11.66 -16.32
N LEU A 89 8.29 11.56 -15.43
CA LEU A 89 8.95 12.72 -14.84
C LEU A 89 9.79 13.52 -15.86
N PHE A 90 10.38 12.85 -16.85
CA PHE A 90 11.08 13.53 -17.94
C PHE A 90 10.12 14.36 -18.79
N MET A 91 8.89 13.90 -18.98
CA MET A 91 7.90 14.54 -19.84
C MET A 91 7.16 15.73 -19.18
N LEU A 92 7.22 15.86 -17.85
CA LEU A 92 6.57 16.95 -17.12
C LEU A 92 7.42 18.22 -17.08
N GLU A 93 6.89 19.30 -17.66
CA GLU A 93 7.55 20.62 -17.75
C GLU A 93 7.52 21.40 -16.41
N LYS A 94 6.46 21.24 -15.60
CA LYS A 94 6.34 21.80 -14.25
C LYS A 94 6.65 20.76 -13.18
N ARG A 95 7.88 20.78 -12.67
CA ARG A 95 8.40 19.80 -11.69
C ARG A 95 8.12 20.19 -10.24
N VAL A 96 7.58 19.24 -9.46
CA VAL A 96 7.43 19.37 -8.00
C VAL A 96 8.51 18.51 -7.34
N LYS A 97 9.76 18.99 -7.37
CA LYS A 97 10.97 18.25 -6.99
C LYS A 97 10.89 17.51 -5.64
N GLY A 98 10.14 18.04 -4.67
CA GLY A 98 9.97 17.41 -3.36
C GLY A 98 9.13 16.13 -3.39
N THR A 99 8.02 16.13 -4.13
CA THR A 99 7.14 14.97 -4.25
C THR A 99 7.79 13.89 -5.12
N GLU A 100 8.50 14.30 -6.17
CA GLU A 100 9.24 13.38 -7.06
C GLU A 100 10.29 12.59 -6.30
N ARG A 101 11.11 13.26 -5.47
CA ARG A 101 12.14 12.61 -4.64
C ARG A 101 11.55 11.64 -3.62
N ALA A 102 10.43 12.00 -2.98
CA ALA A 102 9.76 11.11 -2.05
C ALA A 102 9.18 9.89 -2.77
N LEU A 103 8.62 10.08 -3.97
CA LEU A 103 8.08 9.03 -4.82
C LEU A 103 9.15 8.01 -5.25
N THR A 104 10.28 8.51 -5.75
CA THR A 104 11.40 7.66 -6.18
C THR A 104 12.05 6.95 -5.01
N LEU A 105 12.23 7.63 -3.88
CA LEU A 105 12.76 7.02 -2.65
C LEU A 105 11.84 5.90 -2.15
N ALA A 106 10.52 6.09 -2.18
CA ALA A 106 9.58 5.04 -1.79
C ALA A 106 9.64 3.82 -2.72
N THR A 107 9.70 4.03 -4.04
CA THR A 107 9.85 2.91 -4.98
C THR A 107 11.18 2.17 -4.82
N MET A 108 12.26 2.90 -4.52
CA MET A 108 13.58 2.30 -4.29
C MET A 108 13.57 1.44 -3.04
N LEU A 109 12.98 1.94 -1.94
CA LEU A 109 12.87 1.17 -0.70
C LEU A 109 12.00 -0.08 -0.87
N MET A 110 10.86 0.04 -1.55
CA MET A 110 10.02 -1.13 -1.86
C MET A 110 10.76 -2.16 -2.71
N ALA A 111 11.55 -1.73 -3.71
CA ALA A 111 12.34 -2.64 -4.53
C ALA A 111 13.41 -3.39 -3.71
N VAL A 112 14.11 -2.70 -2.81
CA VAL A 112 15.13 -3.30 -1.93
C VAL A 112 14.51 -4.32 -0.98
N GLN A 113 13.39 -3.96 -0.33
CA GLN A 113 12.67 -4.87 0.57
C GLN A 113 12.20 -6.14 -0.15
N MET A 114 11.60 -5.98 -1.33
CA MET A 114 11.15 -7.11 -2.16
C MET A 114 12.31 -7.99 -2.63
N MET A 115 13.46 -7.39 -2.94
CA MET A 115 14.67 -8.14 -3.31
C MET A 115 15.20 -8.97 -2.14
N ILE A 116 15.32 -8.36 -0.95
CA ILE A 116 15.75 -9.09 0.27
C ILE A 116 14.78 -10.24 0.56
N PHE A 117 13.47 -9.97 0.48
CA PHE A 117 12.45 -11.00 0.67
C PHE A 117 12.60 -12.15 -0.34
N ALA A 118 12.78 -11.86 -1.62
CA ALA A 118 12.98 -12.88 -2.66
C ALA A 118 14.23 -13.75 -2.40
N LEU A 119 15.35 -13.15 -1.99
CA LEU A 119 16.58 -13.89 -1.66
C LEU A 119 16.36 -14.86 -0.49
N ILE A 120 15.63 -14.42 0.54
CA ILE A 120 15.31 -15.29 1.66
C ILE A 120 14.39 -16.44 1.21
N GLN A 121 13.40 -16.17 0.36
CA GLN A 121 12.52 -17.23 -0.17
C GLN A 121 13.28 -18.23 -1.07
N ILE A 122 14.26 -17.78 -1.86
CA ILE A 122 15.15 -18.66 -2.63
C ILE A 122 15.93 -19.59 -1.68
N TYR A 123 16.47 -19.05 -0.59
CA TYR A 123 17.13 -19.87 0.42
C TYR A 123 16.18 -20.92 1.01
N PHE A 124 14.96 -20.53 1.40
CA PHE A 124 13.99 -21.47 1.98
C PHE A 124 13.49 -22.52 0.99
N ALA A 125 13.38 -22.16 -0.29
CA ALA A 125 12.93 -23.07 -1.34
C ALA A 125 14.00 -24.11 -1.73
N PHE A 126 15.28 -23.73 -1.78
CA PHE A 126 16.33 -24.58 -2.36
C PHE A 126 17.45 -24.98 -1.40
N PHE A 127 17.79 -24.15 -0.42
CA PHE A 127 19.01 -24.30 0.39
C PHE A 127 18.76 -24.61 1.88
N ALA A 128 17.50 -24.56 2.34
CA ALA A 128 17.15 -24.78 3.74
C ALA A 128 17.58 -26.15 4.29
N VAL A 129 17.56 -27.19 3.45
CA VAL A 129 17.97 -28.55 3.83
C VAL A 129 19.50 -28.65 3.95
N SER A 130 20.23 -27.96 3.08
CA SER A 130 21.70 -28.05 3.01
C SER A 130 22.42 -27.26 4.09
N ASN A 131 21.86 -26.12 4.55
CA ASN A 131 22.55 -25.20 5.47
C ASN A 131 21.68 -24.78 6.65
N PRO A 132 21.37 -25.68 7.61
CA PRO A 132 20.42 -25.40 8.69
C PRO A 132 20.88 -24.31 9.68
N SER A 133 22.18 -24.03 9.77
CA SER A 133 22.77 -23.10 10.74
C SER A 133 22.28 -21.65 10.60
N ILE A 134 22.00 -21.22 9.36
CA ILE A 134 21.59 -19.83 9.07
C ILE A 134 20.06 -19.66 9.13
N ARG A 135 19.32 -20.78 9.19
CA ARG A 135 17.85 -20.79 9.12
C ARG A 135 17.20 -19.89 10.18
N GLN A 136 17.69 -19.92 11.42
CA GLN A 136 17.13 -19.12 12.51
C GLN A 136 17.33 -17.61 12.27
N ILE A 137 18.48 -17.21 11.75
CA ILE A 137 18.79 -15.82 11.40
C ILE A 137 17.88 -15.36 10.26
N LEU A 138 17.68 -16.20 9.24
CA LEU A 138 16.80 -15.86 8.11
C LEU A 138 15.33 -15.77 8.54
N LEU A 139 14.86 -16.61 9.46
CA LEU A 139 13.50 -16.49 10.00
C LEU A 139 13.30 -15.15 10.72
N LEU A 140 14.27 -14.72 11.54
CA LEU A 140 14.22 -13.41 12.18
C LEU A 140 14.23 -12.27 11.13
N ALA A 141 15.09 -12.38 10.12
CA ALA A 141 15.19 -11.40 9.04
C ALA A 141 13.86 -11.27 8.26
N VAL A 142 13.15 -12.39 8.00
CA VAL A 142 11.84 -12.37 7.34
C VAL A 142 10.81 -11.59 8.15
N VAL A 143 10.76 -11.80 9.46
CA VAL A 143 9.83 -11.06 10.34
C VAL A 143 10.12 -9.56 10.28
N VAL A 144 11.40 -9.18 10.39
CA VAL A 144 11.82 -7.78 10.28
C VAL A 144 11.44 -7.19 8.92
N VAL A 145 11.62 -7.94 7.83
CA VAL A 145 11.24 -7.49 6.48
C VAL A 145 9.74 -7.27 6.40
N TYR A 146 8.92 -8.21 6.85
CA TYR A 146 7.46 -8.07 6.84
C TYR A 146 6.96 -6.87 7.65
N ASP A 147 7.48 -6.69 8.86
CA ASP A 147 7.12 -5.54 9.70
C ASP A 147 7.55 -4.23 9.04
N SER A 148 8.76 -4.20 8.46
CA SER A 148 9.24 -3.02 7.74
C SER A 148 8.36 -2.66 6.54
N MET A 149 7.83 -3.65 5.81
CA MET A 149 6.94 -3.43 4.66
C MET A 149 5.59 -2.86 5.11
N ASN A 150 5.04 -3.35 6.22
CA ASN A 150 3.78 -2.87 6.79
C ASN A 150 3.88 -1.45 7.34
N VAL A 151 4.99 -1.13 8.02
CA VAL A 151 5.25 0.20 8.60
C VAL A 151 5.65 1.22 7.54
N PHE A 152 6.32 0.81 6.46
CA PHE A 152 6.78 1.74 5.43
C PHE A 152 5.63 2.36 4.63
N SER A 153 4.54 1.63 4.39
CA SER A 153 3.37 2.13 3.65
C SER A 153 2.76 3.41 4.24
N PRO A 154 2.37 3.48 5.53
CA PRO A 154 1.85 4.72 6.14
C PRO A 154 2.90 5.82 6.21
N ILE A 155 4.18 5.50 6.45
CA ILE A 155 5.27 6.48 6.46
C ILE A 155 5.44 7.10 5.07
N ALA A 156 5.43 6.30 4.01
CA ALA A 156 5.54 6.77 2.63
C ALA A 156 4.36 7.69 2.27
N LEU A 157 3.13 7.34 2.67
CA LEU A 157 1.94 8.18 2.50
C LEU A 157 2.09 9.54 3.19
N LEU A 158 2.60 9.54 4.43
CA LEU A 158 2.82 10.74 5.22
C LEU A 158 3.94 11.61 4.62
N LEU A 159 5.01 11.02 4.10
CA LEU A 159 6.07 11.76 3.40
C LEU A 159 5.57 12.40 2.10
N MET A 160 4.76 11.69 1.31
CA MET A 160 4.27 12.15 0.01
C MET A 160 3.19 13.23 0.11
N SER A 161 2.29 13.13 1.10
CA SER A 161 1.18 14.08 1.24
C SER A 161 1.51 15.21 2.21
N ARG A 162 1.57 16.45 1.70
CA ARG A 162 1.66 17.65 2.56
C ARG A 162 0.35 17.91 3.29
N GLN A 163 -0.79 17.64 2.66
CA GLN A 163 -2.12 17.82 3.24
C GLN A 163 -2.31 16.89 4.43
N LEU A 164 -2.01 15.60 4.26
CA LEU A 164 -2.12 14.60 5.33
C LEU A 164 -1.24 14.94 6.53
N ARG A 165 -0.03 15.48 6.30
CA ARG A 165 0.84 15.94 7.39
C ARG A 165 0.25 17.12 8.15
N LYS A 166 -0.32 18.10 7.45
CA LYS A 166 -0.97 19.24 8.10
C LYS A 166 -2.16 18.79 8.94
N ASP A 167 -2.96 17.87 8.43
CA ASP A 167 -4.13 17.33 9.14
C ASP A 167 -3.74 16.46 10.34
N VAL A 168 -2.74 15.57 10.20
CA VAL A 168 -2.29 14.67 11.28
C VAL A 168 -1.57 15.42 12.41
N PHE A 169 -0.76 16.42 12.09
CA PHE A 169 -0.01 17.19 13.09
C PHE A 169 -0.74 18.46 13.56
N GLY A 170 -1.95 18.72 13.06
CA GLY A 170 -2.74 19.90 13.43
C GLY A 170 -2.07 21.23 13.06
N LEU A 171 -1.15 21.25 12.09
CA LEU A 171 -0.57 22.50 11.57
C LEU A 171 -1.56 23.17 10.60
N GLN A 172 -2.64 23.71 11.13
CA GLN A 172 -3.38 24.77 10.44
C GLN A 172 -2.50 26.02 10.44
N ASP A 173 -2.04 26.42 9.25
CA ASP A 173 -1.52 27.77 9.07
C ASP A 173 -2.65 28.74 9.40
N ASN A 174 -2.53 29.49 10.49
CA ASN A 174 -3.38 30.64 10.83
C ASN A 174 -3.19 31.83 9.85
N SER A 175 -2.84 31.57 8.59
CA SER A 175 -2.65 32.60 7.58
C SER A 175 -3.84 32.64 6.63
N THR A 176 -4.75 33.56 6.95
CA THR A 176 -5.71 34.22 6.05
C THR A 176 -6.81 33.36 5.44
N VAL A 177 -8.02 33.63 5.92
CA VAL A 177 -9.28 33.54 5.17
C VAL A 177 -9.06 34.15 3.78
N VAL A 178 -8.85 33.30 2.78
CA VAL A 178 -9.19 33.65 1.40
C VAL A 178 -10.68 33.30 1.28
N PRO A 179 -11.58 34.28 1.05
CA PRO A 179 -12.99 33.98 0.94
C PRO A 179 -13.15 33.02 -0.26
N SER A 180 -13.63 31.83 0.06
CA SER A 180 -14.09 30.88 -0.95
C SER A 180 -15.15 31.61 -1.77
N ARG A 181 -14.84 31.92 -3.03
CA ARG A 181 -15.87 32.14 -4.04
C ARG A 181 -16.55 30.79 -4.23
N THR A 182 -17.51 30.51 -3.37
CA THR A 182 -18.58 29.57 -3.62
C THR A 182 -19.25 30.04 -4.88
N VAL A 183 -18.92 29.43 -6.02
CA VAL A 183 -19.80 29.46 -7.19
C VAL A 183 -20.97 28.55 -6.83
N SER A 184 -21.91 29.11 -6.08
CA SER A 184 -23.25 28.59 -5.96
C SER A 184 -23.93 28.84 -7.30
N THR A 185 -23.95 27.82 -8.15
CA THR A 185 -24.86 27.78 -9.28
C THR A 185 -26.27 27.77 -8.72
N VAL A 186 -26.89 28.95 -8.76
CA VAL A 186 -28.32 29.17 -8.50
C VAL A 186 -29.11 28.32 -9.49
N SER A 187 -29.82 27.32 -8.97
CA SER A 187 -30.92 26.64 -9.64
C SER A 187 -32.19 26.98 -8.86
N GLN A 188 -32.92 27.98 -9.35
CA GLN A 188 -34.24 28.38 -8.86
C GLN A 188 -35.26 27.25 -9.08
N GLY A 189 -36.10 27.01 -8.07
CA GLY A 189 -37.30 26.17 -8.17
C GLY A 189 -38.04 26.15 -6.82
N PRO A 190 -39.28 26.64 -6.73
CA PRO A 190 -39.91 27.04 -5.47
C PRO A 190 -40.66 25.87 -4.82
N PHE A 191 -40.78 25.81 -3.49
CA PHE A 191 -42.04 25.43 -2.84
C PHE A 191 -42.02 25.60 -1.30
N ARG A 192 -43.07 26.30 -0.84
CA ARG A 192 -43.76 26.22 0.46
C ARG A 192 -43.08 26.71 1.75
N SER A 193 -43.44 27.96 2.08
CA SER A 193 -43.71 28.45 3.42
C SER A 193 -44.87 27.69 4.09
N VAL A 194 -44.75 27.32 5.37
CA VAL A 194 -45.85 27.31 6.34
C VAL A 194 -45.32 27.68 7.74
N SER A 195 -45.93 28.74 8.28
CA SER A 195 -46.17 29.21 9.66
C SER A 195 -45.64 28.37 10.84
N THR A 196 -45.24 28.98 11.97
CA THR A 196 -46.20 29.41 13.01
C THR A 196 -45.67 30.52 13.93
N THR A 197 -46.55 31.49 14.13
CA THR A 197 -46.63 32.63 15.05
C THR A 197 -46.46 32.29 16.52
N MET A 198 -45.81 33.16 17.30
CA MET A 198 -46.28 33.49 18.65
C MET A 198 -46.14 34.98 18.92
N VAL A 199 -47.29 35.57 19.21
CA VAL A 199 -47.57 36.94 19.60
C VAL A 199 -47.37 37.05 21.11
N ALA A 200 -46.72 38.11 21.57
CA ALA A 200 -46.91 38.64 22.92
C ALA A 200 -47.35 40.11 22.80
N VAL A 201 -48.40 40.40 23.54
CA VAL A 201 -49.32 41.54 23.65
C VAL A 201 -49.40 41.74 25.18
N LEU A 202 -49.53 42.88 25.86
CA LEU A 202 -50.04 44.24 25.62
C LEU A 202 -49.61 45.09 26.85
N HIS A 203 -49.85 46.40 26.74
CA HIS A 203 -49.85 47.48 27.75
C HIS A 203 -48.55 48.26 27.98
#